data_AF-A0A443RYL7-F1
#
_entry.id   AF-A0A443RYL7-F1
#
_cell.length_a   1.000
_cell.length_b   1.000
_cell.length_c   1.000
_cell.angle_alpha   90.00
_cell.angle_beta   90.00
_cell.angle_gamma   90.00
#
_symmetry.space_group_name_H-M   'P 1'
#
loop_
_entity.id
_entity.type
_entity.pdbx_description
1 polymer ?
#
loop_
_entity_poly.entity_id
_entity_poly.type
_entity_poly.pdbx_seq_one_letter_code
_entity_poly.pdbx_strand_id
1 'polypeptide(L)'
;MLRMVRAKYVVYVIDVDGIPRTTIKSPDVDGSIFSSGGTGRGSKYMCRKAMILDNRSRILHFDSSLNIYCEIIYIGEIWNVSSGAIYTDSDFVDGSLENDFKLFNITREGADVIIEDKDGNQLKAHKLILQIRSKVMQNMFANNTIESTTNKIIITDIAFDVLYEMVNYVYCDSVDEVKLPLIAHELLLAAEKYEIVKLKKICENFMAQNINKENCNTYLIIADRCRCEKLKQILLNFIAMNPETIDYDNFKENTQL
;
A
#
# COMPACT_ATOMS: atom_id res chain seq x y z
N MET A 1 -8.66 -25.94 -18.58
CA MET A 1 -8.44 -24.80 -17.67
C MET A 1 -8.11 -23.59 -18.54
N LEU A 2 -9.00 -22.61 -18.66
CA LEU A 2 -8.77 -21.44 -19.51
C LEU A 2 -7.99 -20.41 -18.68
N ARG A 3 -6.72 -20.18 -19.03
CA ARG A 3 -5.88 -19.15 -18.42
C ARG A 3 -6.44 -17.78 -18.83
N MET A 4 -6.87 -17.01 -17.85
CA MET A 4 -7.35 -15.64 -18.05
C MET A 4 -6.37 -14.67 -17.43
N VAL A 5 -6.31 -13.46 -17.99
CA VAL A 5 -5.39 -12.41 -17.58
C VAL A 5 -6.18 -11.14 -17.29
N ARG A 6 -5.85 -10.46 -16.19
CA ARG A 6 -6.31 -9.10 -15.94
C ARG A 6 -5.27 -8.11 -16.43
N ALA A 7 -5.68 -7.19 -17.29
CA ALA A 7 -4.80 -6.15 -17.79
C ALA A 7 -5.55 -4.83 -18.06
N LYS A 8 -4.82 -3.72 -18.01
CA LYS A 8 -5.26 -2.43 -18.55
C LYS A 8 -4.57 -2.18 -19.88
N TYR A 9 -5.14 -1.29 -20.67
CA TYR A 9 -4.52 -0.84 -21.90
C TYR A 9 -4.66 0.67 -22.06
N VAL A 10 -3.68 1.28 -22.71
CA VAL A 10 -3.77 2.63 -23.23
C VAL A 10 -3.33 2.62 -24.69
N VAL A 11 -4.22 3.04 -25.58
CA VAL A 11 -3.94 3.13 -27.03
C VAL A 11 -3.81 4.58 -27.42
N TYR A 12 -2.78 4.89 -28.18
CA TYR A 12 -2.46 6.22 -28.68
C TYR A 12 -2.43 6.20 -30.20
N VAL A 13 -3.13 7.17 -30.80
CA VAL A 13 -2.86 7.58 -32.19
C VAL A 13 -1.84 8.69 -32.11
N ILE A 14 -0.66 8.45 -32.64
CA ILE A 14 0.47 9.40 -32.59
C ILE A 14 0.68 10.03 -33.97
N ASP A 15 1.20 11.25 -33.98
CA ASP A 15 1.63 11.90 -35.21
C ASP A 15 3.03 11.43 -35.65
N VAL A 16 3.49 11.93 -36.81
CA VAL A 16 4.82 11.63 -37.36
C VAL A 16 5.97 12.04 -36.44
N ASP A 17 5.73 12.95 -35.49
CA ASP A 17 6.71 13.44 -34.53
C ASP A 17 6.66 12.64 -33.20
N GLY A 18 5.80 11.61 -33.13
CA GLY A 18 5.63 10.74 -31.97
C GLY A 18 4.71 11.30 -30.89
N ILE A 19 4.03 12.42 -31.14
CA ILE A 19 3.16 13.10 -30.17
C ILE A 19 1.76 12.47 -30.22
N PRO A 20 1.19 12.06 -29.07
CA PRO A 20 -0.18 11.57 -29.01
C PRO A 20 -1.21 12.63 -29.43
N ARG A 21 -2.00 12.31 -30.45
CA ARG A 21 -3.14 13.11 -30.93
C ARG A 21 -4.49 12.59 -30.45
N THR A 22 -4.58 11.31 -30.13
CA THR A 22 -5.75 10.75 -29.46
C THR A 22 -5.33 9.61 -28.55
N THR A 23 -5.95 9.54 -27.37
CA THR A 23 -5.64 8.55 -26.34
C THR A 23 -6.91 7.87 -25.88
N ILE A 24 -6.89 6.55 -25.77
CA ILE A 24 -7.98 5.72 -25.26
C ILE A 24 -7.44 4.89 -24.13
N LYS A 25 -8.09 4.96 -22.99
CA LYS A 25 -7.77 4.15 -21.82
C LYS A 25 -8.79 3.03 -21.69
N SER A 26 -8.40 1.94 -21.06
CA SER A 26 -9.34 0.92 -20.61
C SER A 26 -10.44 1.57 -19.75
N PRO A 27 -11.72 1.23 -19.97
CA PRO A 27 -12.83 1.85 -19.26
C PRO A 27 -12.89 1.44 -17.79
N ASP A 28 -12.37 0.26 -17.47
CA ASP A 28 -12.35 -0.31 -16.13
C ASP A 28 -11.11 0.16 -15.36
N VAL A 29 -11.34 0.79 -14.20
CA VAL A 29 -10.29 1.32 -13.30
C VAL A 29 -9.48 0.20 -12.68
N ASP A 30 -10.01 -1.02 -12.60
CA ASP A 30 -9.30 -2.18 -12.03
C ASP A 30 -8.73 -3.10 -13.11
N GLY A 31 -8.99 -2.79 -14.38
CA GLY A 31 -8.48 -3.53 -15.53
C GLY A 31 -9.41 -4.66 -15.99
N SER A 32 -9.43 -4.87 -17.30
CA SER A 32 -10.32 -5.81 -17.96
C SER A 32 -9.75 -7.23 -17.98
N ILE A 33 -10.64 -8.21 -18.05
CA ILE A 33 -10.27 -9.63 -18.15
C ILE A 33 -10.18 -10.05 -19.62
N PHE A 34 -9.09 -10.71 -19.96
CA PHE A 34 -8.76 -11.27 -21.27
C PHE A 34 -8.64 -12.80 -21.17
N SER A 35 -9.18 -13.52 -22.15
CA SER A 35 -9.06 -14.97 -22.26
C SER A 35 -8.44 -15.35 -23.60
N SER A 36 -7.72 -16.46 -23.64
CA SER A 36 -7.21 -17.03 -24.88
C SER A 36 -8.38 -17.37 -25.82
N GLY A 37 -8.33 -16.87 -27.07
CA GLY A 37 -9.41 -17.01 -28.05
C GLY A 37 -10.64 -16.12 -27.81
N GLY A 38 -10.61 -15.24 -26.81
CA GLY A 38 -11.68 -14.27 -26.54
C GLY A 38 -11.71 -13.10 -27.52
N THR A 39 -12.70 -12.23 -27.38
CA THR A 39 -12.79 -11.00 -28.17
C THR A 39 -11.84 -9.92 -27.62
N GLY A 40 -11.20 -9.18 -28.54
CA GLY A 40 -10.37 -8.04 -28.16
C GLY A 40 -11.17 -6.92 -27.50
N ARG A 41 -10.47 -6.07 -26.74
CA ARG A 41 -11.04 -4.87 -26.11
C ARG A 41 -10.45 -3.62 -26.77
N GLY A 42 -11.24 -2.55 -26.83
CA GLY A 42 -10.86 -1.29 -27.46
C GLY A 42 -12.04 -0.32 -27.52
N SER A 43 -11.87 0.77 -28.27
CA SER A 43 -12.97 1.70 -28.55
C SER A 43 -13.34 1.67 -30.03
N LYS A 44 -14.64 1.64 -30.31
CA LYS A 44 -15.18 1.71 -31.67
C LYS A 44 -14.93 3.07 -32.33
N TYR A 45 -14.69 4.11 -31.53
CA TYR A 45 -14.53 5.49 -32.00
C TYR A 45 -13.19 6.05 -31.52
N MET A 46 -12.11 5.46 -32.04
CA MET A 46 -10.77 5.83 -31.59
C MET A 46 -10.34 7.21 -32.08
N CYS A 47 -10.43 7.48 -33.37
CA CYS A 47 -10.09 8.76 -33.96
C CYS A 47 -10.99 9.01 -35.17
N ARG A 48 -11.37 10.27 -35.40
CA ARG A 48 -12.23 10.62 -36.52
C ARG A 48 -11.44 10.51 -37.82
N LYS A 49 -12.00 9.83 -38.83
CA LYS A 49 -11.38 9.72 -40.16
C LYS A 49 -10.97 11.08 -40.75
N ALA A 50 -11.80 12.11 -40.59
CA ALA A 50 -11.50 13.46 -41.06
C ALA A 50 -10.25 14.06 -40.40
N MET A 51 -9.99 13.72 -39.13
CA MET A 51 -8.79 14.16 -38.41
C MET A 51 -7.56 13.41 -38.91
N ILE A 52 -7.65 12.10 -39.12
CA ILE A 52 -6.55 11.29 -39.66
C ILE A 52 -6.13 11.80 -41.05
N LEU A 53 -7.10 12.09 -41.92
CA LEU A 53 -6.87 12.54 -43.30
C LEU A 53 -6.52 14.03 -43.43
N ASP A 54 -6.58 14.80 -42.34
CA ASP A 54 -6.17 16.20 -42.37
C ASP A 54 -4.64 16.27 -42.32
N ASN A 55 -4.03 16.76 -43.41
CA ASN A 55 -2.58 16.96 -43.49
C ASN A 55 -2.02 17.86 -42.37
N ARG A 56 -2.84 18.74 -41.78
CA ARG A 56 -2.43 19.58 -40.64
C ARG A 56 -2.29 18.79 -39.34
N SER A 57 -2.99 17.66 -39.22
CA SER A 57 -2.92 16.79 -38.04
C SER A 57 -1.58 16.06 -37.94
N ARG A 58 -0.88 15.91 -39.07
CA ARG A 58 0.37 15.14 -39.21
C ARG A 58 0.27 13.71 -38.67
N ILE A 59 -0.93 13.12 -38.64
CA ILE A 59 -1.16 11.75 -38.16
C ILE A 59 -0.75 10.71 -39.21
N LEU A 60 -1.03 10.99 -40.48
CA LEU A 60 -0.63 10.17 -41.62
C LEU A 60 0.76 10.56 -42.10
N HIS A 61 1.63 9.56 -42.26
CA HIS A 61 2.93 9.73 -42.90
C HIS A 61 2.79 9.95 -44.41
N PHE A 62 3.85 10.45 -45.04
CA PHE A 62 3.89 10.68 -46.50
C PHE A 62 3.67 9.40 -47.32
N ASP A 63 4.03 8.25 -46.77
CA ASP A 63 3.81 6.92 -47.38
C ASP A 63 2.41 6.35 -47.10
N SER A 64 1.52 7.15 -46.51
CA SER A 64 0.17 6.76 -46.07
C SER A 64 0.13 5.74 -44.92
N SER A 65 1.21 5.59 -44.15
CA SER A 65 1.20 4.79 -42.92
C SER A 65 0.64 5.57 -41.72
N LEU A 66 0.11 4.83 -40.74
CA LEU A 66 -0.45 5.34 -39.49
C LEU A 66 0.24 4.64 -38.32
N ASN A 67 0.74 5.41 -37.36
CA ASN A 67 1.33 4.86 -36.14
C ASN A 67 0.30 4.79 -35.01
N ILE A 68 0.14 3.61 -34.44
CA ILE A 68 -0.67 3.36 -33.25
C ILE A 68 0.25 2.74 -32.20
N TYR A 69 0.30 3.36 -31.02
CA TYR A 69 1.04 2.84 -29.88
C TYR A 69 0.07 2.25 -28.86
N CYS A 70 0.42 1.12 -28.25
CA CYS A 70 -0.41 0.47 -27.23
C CYS A 70 0.46 0.10 -26.04
N GLU A 71 0.12 0.62 -24.88
CA GLU A 71 0.68 0.22 -23.60
C GLU A 71 -0.26 -0.77 -22.94
N ILE A 72 0.27 -1.92 -22.51
CA ILE A 72 -0.50 -2.94 -21.79
C ILE A 72 0.10 -3.08 -20.39
N ILE A 73 -0.73 -2.85 -19.38
CA ILE A 73 -0.35 -2.99 -17.98
C ILE A 73 -0.94 -4.31 -17.48
N TYR A 74 -0.07 -5.29 -17.29
CA TYR A 74 -0.44 -6.59 -16.77
C TYR A 74 -0.64 -6.52 -15.25
N ILE A 75 -1.80 -6.97 -14.77
CA ILE A 75 -2.17 -6.90 -13.34
C ILE A 75 -2.04 -8.27 -12.68
N GLY A 76 -2.40 -9.36 -13.36
CA GLY A 76 -2.26 -10.71 -12.80
C GLY A 76 -3.01 -11.81 -13.57
N GLU A 77 -2.80 -13.05 -13.16
CA GLU A 77 -3.51 -14.23 -13.67
C GLU A 77 -4.81 -14.45 -12.90
N ILE A 78 -5.88 -14.77 -13.64
CA ILE A 78 -7.15 -15.19 -13.07
C ILE A 78 -7.35 -16.66 -13.42
N TRP A 79 -7.49 -17.47 -12.39
CA TRP A 79 -7.88 -18.87 -12.51
C TRP A 79 -9.40 -18.93 -12.45
N ASN A 80 -10.04 -19.16 -13.60
CA ASN A 80 -11.48 -19.40 -13.61
C ASN A 80 -11.71 -20.82 -13.06
N VAL A 81 -11.96 -20.92 -11.75
CA VAL A 81 -12.54 -22.13 -11.18
C VAL A 81 -13.98 -22.12 -11.63
N SER A 82 -14.34 -23.00 -12.56
CA SER A 82 -15.72 -23.18 -13.01
C SER A 82 -16.54 -23.70 -11.82
N SER A 83 -17.00 -22.78 -10.98
CA SER A 83 -17.95 -23.05 -9.91
C SER A 83 -19.33 -22.73 -10.46
N GLY A 84 -20.30 -23.62 -10.23
CA GLY A 84 -21.73 -23.33 -10.36
C GLY A 84 -22.18 -22.33 -9.28
N ALA A 85 -21.48 -21.21 -9.17
CA ALA A 85 -21.77 -20.17 -8.21
C ALA A 85 -23.09 -19.51 -8.60
N ILE A 86 -24.08 -19.68 -7.74
CA ILE A 86 -25.42 -19.07 -7.83
C ILE A 86 -25.45 -17.65 -7.26
N TYR A 87 -24.36 -17.21 -6.64
CA TYR A 87 -24.18 -15.91 -6.01
C TYR A 87 -22.88 -15.26 -6.51
N THR A 88 -22.89 -13.95 -6.58
CA THR A 88 -21.77 -13.06 -6.90
C THR A 88 -21.12 -12.52 -5.63
N ASP A 89 -19.90 -11.97 -5.69
CA ASP A 89 -19.27 -11.34 -4.52
C ASP A 89 -20.12 -10.19 -3.93
N SER A 90 -20.91 -9.52 -4.77
CA SER A 90 -21.89 -8.51 -4.35
C SER A 90 -23.12 -9.07 -3.63
N ASP A 91 -23.32 -10.39 -3.59
CA ASP A 91 -24.38 -11.01 -2.78
C ASP A 91 -23.91 -11.31 -1.34
N PHE A 92 -22.61 -11.19 -1.04
CA PHE A 92 -22.00 -11.46 0.28
C PHE A 92 -21.45 -10.21 0.98
N VAL A 93 -22.01 -9.04 0.71
CA VAL A 93 -21.50 -7.75 1.24
C VAL A 93 -21.68 -7.64 2.76
N ASP A 94 -22.69 -8.32 3.31
CA ASP A 94 -22.99 -8.32 4.74
C ASP A 94 -22.39 -9.54 5.47
N GLY A 95 -21.82 -9.28 6.64
CA GLY A 95 -21.30 -10.32 7.54
C GLY A 95 -19.95 -10.91 7.16
N SER A 96 -19.11 -10.17 6.42
CA SER A 96 -17.72 -10.55 6.22
C SER A 96 -16.92 -10.32 7.51
N LEU A 97 -16.00 -11.22 7.82
CA LEU A 97 -15.12 -11.09 8.97
C LEU A 97 -14.36 -9.75 8.96
N GLU A 98 -13.94 -9.29 7.78
CA GLU A 98 -13.28 -8.00 7.62
C GLU A 98 -14.18 -6.84 8.06
N ASN A 99 -15.45 -6.84 7.64
CA ASN A 99 -16.41 -5.80 8.00
C ASN A 99 -16.78 -5.86 9.50
N ASP A 100 -16.90 -7.05 10.07
CA ASP A 100 -17.16 -7.24 11.50
C ASP A 100 -16.01 -6.68 12.36
N PHE A 101 -14.76 -6.96 11.98
CA PHE A 101 -13.58 -6.43 12.67
C PHE A 101 -13.42 -4.92 12.48
N LYS A 102 -13.75 -4.37 11.30
CA LYS A 102 -13.84 -2.92 11.08
C LYS A 102 -14.88 -2.29 12.00
N LEU A 103 -16.05 -2.93 12.14
CA LEU A 103 -17.10 -2.46 13.03
C LEU A 103 -16.63 -2.48 14.49
N PHE A 104 -16.02 -3.57 14.97
CA PHE A 104 -15.44 -3.63 16.33
C PHE A 104 -14.33 -2.61 16.57
N ASN A 105 -13.55 -2.29 15.54
CA ASN A 105 -12.53 -1.27 15.61
C ASN A 105 -13.15 0.14 15.72
N ILE A 106 -14.30 0.38 15.10
CA ILE A 106 -15.01 1.67 15.19
C ILE A 106 -15.78 1.80 16.49
N THR A 107 -16.61 0.82 16.83
CA THR A 107 -17.55 0.90 17.97
C THR A 107 -16.84 0.73 19.31
N ARG A 108 -15.77 -0.08 19.36
CA ARG A 108 -15.08 -0.50 20.59
C ARG A 108 -16.03 -1.10 21.64
N GLU A 109 -17.18 -1.62 21.20
CA GLU A 109 -18.15 -2.27 22.07
C GLU A 109 -17.58 -3.58 22.61
N GLY A 110 -17.69 -3.81 23.93
CA GLY A 110 -17.09 -4.98 24.57
C GLY A 110 -15.59 -4.86 24.84
N ALA A 111 -14.99 -3.68 24.67
CA ALA A 111 -13.60 -3.43 25.01
C ALA A 111 -13.28 -3.77 26.48
N ASP A 112 -12.24 -4.57 26.69
CA ASP A 112 -11.81 -5.11 27.97
C ASP A 112 -10.39 -4.66 28.37
N VAL A 113 -9.81 -3.73 27.60
CA VAL A 113 -8.54 -3.05 27.92
C VAL A 113 -8.52 -1.61 27.41
N ILE A 114 -7.79 -0.76 28.13
CA ILE A 114 -7.48 0.62 27.74
C ILE A 114 -5.98 0.74 27.46
N ILE A 115 -5.62 1.33 26.32
CA ILE A 115 -4.27 1.76 26.01
C ILE A 115 -4.21 3.27 26.25
N GLU A 116 -3.22 3.73 27.00
CA GLU A 116 -3.03 5.14 27.35
C GLU A 116 -1.65 5.63 26.92
N ASP A 117 -1.58 6.83 26.34
CA ASP A 117 -0.32 7.47 25.98
C ASP A 117 0.28 8.30 27.13
N LYS A 118 1.42 8.97 26.87
CA LYS A 118 2.09 9.84 27.86
C LYS A 118 1.26 11.06 28.28
N ASP A 119 0.33 11.51 27.44
CA ASP A 119 -0.46 12.72 27.62
C ASP A 119 -1.85 12.40 28.24
N GLY A 120 -2.11 11.12 28.54
CA GLY A 120 -3.36 10.63 29.12
C GLY A 120 -4.46 10.38 28.09
N ASN A 121 -4.15 10.43 26.79
CA ASN A 121 -5.10 10.06 25.74
C ASN A 121 -5.34 8.55 25.79
N GLN A 122 -6.62 8.15 25.70
CA GLN A 122 -7.03 6.76 25.90
C GLN A 122 -7.63 6.17 24.62
N LEU A 123 -7.29 4.91 24.37
CA LEU A 123 -7.84 4.08 23.31
C LEU A 123 -8.35 2.76 23.88
N LYS A 124 -9.65 2.53 23.78
CA LYS A 124 -10.27 1.25 24.16
C LYS A 124 -9.95 0.18 23.11
N ALA A 125 -9.68 -1.05 23.55
CA ALA A 125 -9.38 -2.18 22.68
C ALA A 125 -9.82 -3.53 23.28
N HIS A 126 -9.63 -4.60 22.50
CA HIS A 126 -9.96 -5.98 22.89
C HIS A 126 -8.68 -6.80 23.08
N LYS A 127 -8.45 -7.31 24.30
CA LYS A 127 -7.27 -8.10 24.63
C LYS A 127 -7.07 -9.26 23.66
N LEU A 128 -8.12 -10.03 23.38
CA LEU A 128 -8.02 -11.20 22.49
C LEU A 128 -7.46 -10.83 21.11
N ILE A 129 -7.93 -9.73 20.52
CA ILE A 129 -7.49 -9.26 19.20
C ILE A 129 -6.02 -8.84 19.27
N LEU A 130 -5.64 -8.05 20.28
CA LEU A 130 -4.26 -7.61 20.49
C LEU A 130 -3.30 -8.80 20.66
N GLN A 131 -3.66 -9.78 21.49
CA GLN A 131 -2.84 -10.96 21.80
C GLN A 131 -2.61 -11.88 20.59
N ILE A 132 -3.62 -12.04 19.73
CA ILE A 132 -3.49 -12.88 18.51
C ILE A 132 -2.54 -12.23 17.50
N ARG A 133 -2.46 -10.91 17.50
CA ARG A 133 -1.86 -10.12 16.41
C ARG A 133 -0.51 -9.52 16.77
N SER A 134 -0.16 -9.49 18.05
CA SER A 134 1.14 -9.07 18.57
C SER A 134 1.62 -10.03 19.65
N LYS A 135 2.80 -10.63 19.43
CA LYS A 135 3.42 -11.52 20.42
C LYS A 135 3.81 -10.78 21.70
N VAL A 136 4.20 -9.53 21.58
CA VAL A 136 4.51 -8.67 22.74
C VAL A 136 3.24 -8.39 23.54
N MET A 137 2.14 -8.00 22.90
CA MET A 137 0.86 -7.79 23.60
C MET A 137 0.31 -9.10 24.18
N GLN A 138 0.54 -10.25 23.52
CA GLN A 138 0.25 -11.56 24.09
C GLN A 138 0.94 -11.75 25.44
N ASN A 139 2.24 -11.45 25.50
CA ASN A 139 3.03 -11.60 26.71
C ASN A 139 2.65 -10.55 27.77
N MET A 140 2.26 -9.32 27.37
CA MET A 140 1.77 -8.29 28.28
C MET A 140 0.53 -8.74 29.06
N PHE A 141 -0.35 -9.56 28.47
CA PHE A 141 -1.53 -10.07 29.16
C PHE A 141 -1.35 -11.47 29.77
N ALA A 142 -0.13 -12.00 29.79
CA ALA A 142 0.15 -13.24 30.51
C ALA A 142 -0.07 -13.06 32.02
N ASN A 143 -0.34 -14.17 32.73
CA ASN A 143 -0.63 -14.14 34.17
C ASN A 143 0.47 -13.41 34.97
N ASN A 144 0.07 -12.65 35.98
CA ASN A 144 0.94 -11.91 36.92
C ASN A 144 1.68 -10.69 36.34
N THR A 145 1.20 -10.13 35.23
CA THR A 145 1.64 -8.82 34.73
C THR A 145 0.75 -7.69 35.28
N ILE A 146 1.27 -6.46 35.26
CA ILE A 146 0.48 -5.28 35.69
C ILE A 146 -0.69 -5.08 34.73
N GLU A 147 -0.47 -5.26 33.44
CA GLU A 147 -1.46 -5.11 32.37
C GLU A 147 -2.56 -6.17 32.47
N SER A 148 -2.24 -7.42 32.83
CA SER A 148 -3.27 -8.45 33.08
C SER A 148 -4.16 -8.14 34.28
N THR A 149 -3.61 -7.49 35.31
CA THR A 149 -4.33 -7.15 36.55
C THR A 149 -5.14 -5.87 36.43
N THR A 150 -4.60 -4.86 35.75
CA THR A 150 -5.19 -3.51 35.66
C THR A 150 -6.07 -3.31 34.44
N ASN A 151 -5.99 -4.20 33.44
CA ASN A 151 -6.64 -4.02 32.15
C ASN A 151 -6.25 -2.70 31.47
N LYS A 152 -5.00 -2.27 31.67
CA LYS A 152 -4.46 -1.02 31.13
C LYS A 152 -3.04 -1.23 30.60
N ILE A 153 -2.75 -0.70 29.41
CA ILE A 153 -1.40 -0.62 28.85
C ILE A 153 -1.00 0.86 28.80
N ILE A 154 0.20 1.19 29.29
CA ILE A 154 0.75 2.56 29.23
C ILE A 154 1.88 2.59 28.21
N ILE A 155 1.78 3.45 27.20
CA ILE A 155 2.74 3.56 26.10
C ILE A 155 3.20 5.02 25.99
N THR A 156 4.40 5.31 26.47
CA THR A 156 4.89 6.70 26.60
C THR A 156 5.81 7.16 25.47
N ASP A 157 6.28 6.24 24.63
CA ASP A 157 7.31 6.47 23.61
C ASP A 157 6.78 6.47 22.17
N ILE A 158 5.45 6.39 21.99
CA ILE A 158 4.78 6.40 20.69
C ILE A 158 3.70 7.48 20.70
N ALA A 159 3.65 8.28 19.64
CA ALA A 159 2.63 9.30 19.46
C ALA A 159 1.23 8.66 19.29
N PHE A 160 0.19 9.33 19.78
CA PHE A 160 -1.16 8.75 19.84
C PHE A 160 -1.74 8.39 18.46
N ASP A 161 -1.44 9.17 17.43
CA ASP A 161 -1.83 8.93 16.04
C ASP A 161 -1.19 7.66 15.47
N VAL A 162 0.10 7.45 15.74
CA VAL A 162 0.84 6.23 15.38
C VAL A 162 0.29 5.02 16.14
N LEU A 163 0.05 5.18 17.45
CA LEU A 163 -0.57 4.15 18.28
C LEU A 163 -1.94 3.74 17.72
N TYR A 164 -2.78 4.73 17.41
CA TYR A 164 -4.11 4.51 16.86
C TYR A 164 -4.03 3.73 15.54
N GLU A 165 -3.11 4.12 14.65
CA GLU A 165 -2.97 3.45 13.35
C GLU A 165 -2.41 2.02 13.48
N MET A 166 -1.48 1.79 14.42
CA MET A 166 -1.02 0.44 14.75
C MET A 166 -2.17 -0.44 15.25
N VAL A 167 -3.02 0.09 16.15
CA VAL A 167 -4.19 -0.65 16.65
C VAL A 167 -5.23 -0.86 15.55
N ASN A 168 -5.46 0.13 14.69
CA ASN A 168 -6.32 -0.01 13.51
C ASN A 168 -5.86 -1.18 12.62
N TYR A 169 -4.56 -1.26 12.34
CA TYR A 169 -3.97 -2.36 11.59
C TYR A 169 -4.15 -3.72 12.28
N VAL A 170 -4.01 -3.78 13.60
CA VAL A 170 -4.20 -5.02 14.37
C VAL A 170 -5.60 -5.60 14.16
N TYR A 171 -6.63 -4.76 14.04
CA TYR A 171 -7.99 -5.18 13.78
C TYR A 171 -8.25 -5.54 12.31
N CYS A 172 -7.79 -4.71 11.38
CA CYS A 172 -8.30 -4.71 10.01
C CYS A 172 -7.26 -5.09 8.94
N ASP A 173 -6.00 -5.32 9.32
CA ASP A 173 -4.90 -5.65 8.40
C ASP A 173 -4.63 -4.56 7.32
N SER A 174 -5.15 -3.35 7.54
CA SER A 174 -5.09 -2.19 6.65
C SER A 174 -4.50 -0.97 7.35
N VAL A 175 -3.76 -0.16 6.61
CA VAL A 175 -3.26 1.16 7.07
C VAL A 175 -3.90 2.23 6.19
N ASP A 176 -4.27 3.37 6.78
CA ASP A 176 -4.77 4.53 6.05
C ASP A 176 -3.70 5.07 5.07
N GLU A 177 -4.02 5.07 3.77
CA GLU A 177 -3.13 5.53 2.69
C GLU A 177 -2.78 7.03 2.79
N VAL A 178 -3.62 7.83 3.46
CA VAL A 178 -3.37 9.26 3.68
C VAL A 178 -2.40 9.45 4.84
N LYS A 179 -2.46 8.59 5.86
CA LYS A 179 -1.58 8.69 7.04
C LYS A 179 -0.23 8.03 6.82
N LEU A 180 -0.18 6.90 6.11
CA LEU A 180 1.07 6.14 5.94
C LEU A 180 2.24 7.02 5.47
N PRO A 181 2.10 7.95 4.50
CA PRO A 181 3.19 8.85 4.12
C PRO A 181 3.71 9.75 5.23
N LEU A 182 2.86 10.10 6.20
CA LEU A 182 3.18 11.01 7.29
C LEU A 182 3.89 10.30 8.44
N ILE A 183 3.50 9.05 8.72
CA ILE A 183 3.91 8.32 9.93
C ILE A 183 4.62 6.99 9.67
N ALA A 184 5.03 6.69 8.42
CA ALA A 184 5.57 5.38 8.05
C ALA A 184 6.75 4.94 8.92
N HIS A 185 7.62 5.88 9.29
CA HIS A 185 8.86 5.58 9.98
C HIS A 185 8.64 5.34 11.48
N GLU A 186 7.75 6.13 12.11
CA GLU A 186 7.29 5.90 13.49
C GLU A 186 6.45 4.62 13.58
N LEU A 187 5.60 4.36 12.58
CA LEU A 187 4.79 3.15 12.51
C LEU A 187 5.66 1.89 12.32
N LEU A 188 6.78 1.99 11.61
CA LEU A 188 7.78 0.91 11.52
C LEU A 188 8.41 0.63 12.89
N LEU A 189 8.81 1.67 13.63
CA LEU A 189 9.35 1.53 14.98
C LEU A 189 8.33 0.87 15.93
N ALA A 190 7.07 1.29 15.87
CA ALA A 190 5.99 0.69 16.64
C ALA A 190 5.76 -0.79 16.24
N ALA A 191 5.71 -1.08 14.95
CA ALA A 191 5.52 -2.44 14.44
C ALA A 191 6.66 -3.38 14.85
N GLU A 192 7.91 -2.91 14.86
CA GLU A 192 9.06 -3.66 15.38
C GLU A 192 8.92 -3.90 16.88
N LYS A 193 8.62 -2.85 17.67
CA LYS A 193 8.48 -2.92 19.13
C LYS A 193 7.41 -3.92 19.57
N TYR A 194 6.29 -3.99 18.86
CA TYR A 194 5.18 -4.90 19.17
C TYR A 194 5.17 -6.18 18.33
N GLU A 195 6.24 -6.46 17.60
CA GLU A 195 6.42 -7.67 16.77
C GLU A 195 5.27 -7.91 15.76
N ILE A 196 4.76 -6.84 15.14
CA ILE A 196 3.71 -6.89 14.11
C ILE A 196 4.36 -7.01 12.72
N VAL A 197 4.83 -8.21 12.41
CA VAL A 197 5.72 -8.50 11.26
C VAL A 197 5.20 -8.00 9.91
N LYS A 198 3.89 -8.16 9.64
CA LYS A 198 3.31 -7.75 8.34
C LYS A 198 3.22 -6.23 8.21
N LEU A 199 2.92 -5.51 9.30
CA LEU A 199 2.91 -4.04 9.33
C LEU A 199 4.32 -3.48 9.11
N LYS A 200 5.32 -4.08 9.77
CA LYS A 200 6.73 -3.71 9.57
C LYS A 200 7.11 -3.78 8.09
N LYS A 201 6.78 -4.88 7.40
CA LYS A 201 7.04 -5.05 5.96
C LYS A 201 6.32 -4.03 5.08
N ILE A 202 5.09 -3.66 5.42
CA ILE A 202 4.34 -2.62 4.70
C ILE A 202 5.07 -1.27 4.81
N CYS A 203 5.50 -0.90 6.01
CA CYS A 203 6.25 0.33 6.24
C CYS A 203 7.61 0.29 5.53
N GLU A 204 8.35 -0.82 5.63
CA GLU A 204 9.63 -1.01 4.92
C GLU A 204 9.48 -0.82 3.41
N ASN A 205 8.45 -1.42 2.81
CA ASN A 205 8.20 -1.32 1.37
C ASN A 205 7.80 0.10 0.97
N PHE A 206 6.94 0.76 1.76
CA PHE A 206 6.57 2.15 1.52
C PHE A 206 7.79 3.07 1.57
N MET A 207 8.63 2.93 2.60
CA MET A 207 9.85 3.73 2.75
C MET A 207 10.82 3.50 1.59
N ALA A 208 11.01 2.25 1.15
CA ALA A 208 11.88 1.92 0.02
C ALA A 208 11.43 2.56 -1.31
N GLN A 209 10.12 2.72 -1.52
CA GLN A 209 9.55 3.34 -2.71
C GLN A 209 9.58 4.88 -2.68
N ASN A 210 9.77 5.48 -1.50
CA ASN A 210 9.66 6.92 -1.28
C ASN A 210 10.94 7.55 -0.72
N ILE A 211 12.11 6.97 -1.01
CA ILE A 211 13.41 7.51 -0.60
C ILE A 211 13.68 8.82 -1.36
N ASN A 212 14.13 9.84 -0.64
CA ASN A 212 14.55 11.12 -1.18
C ASN A 212 15.71 11.71 -0.36
N LYS A 213 16.20 12.88 -0.79
CA LYS A 213 17.37 13.55 -0.16
C LYS A 213 17.10 13.96 1.29
N GLU A 214 15.86 14.28 1.64
CA GLU A 214 15.46 14.79 2.94
C GLU A 214 15.28 13.66 3.96
N ASN A 215 14.78 12.48 3.53
CA ASN A 215 14.43 11.38 4.43
C ASN A 215 15.48 10.26 4.49
N CYS A 216 16.42 10.18 3.55
CA CYS A 216 17.32 9.02 3.41
C CYS A 216 18.17 8.76 4.66
N ASN A 217 18.66 9.79 5.35
CA ASN A 217 19.47 9.65 6.56
C ASN A 217 18.65 9.09 7.72
N THR A 218 17.49 9.69 8.00
CA THR A 218 16.54 9.22 9.03
C THR A 218 16.09 7.79 8.76
N TYR A 219 15.76 7.47 7.51
CA TYR A 219 15.35 6.13 7.11
C TYR A 219 16.47 5.10 7.31
N LEU A 220 17.74 5.48 7.09
CA LEU A 220 18.88 4.58 7.27
C LEU A 220 19.08 4.23 8.75
N ILE A 221 18.99 5.22 9.64
CA ILE A 221 19.07 5.00 11.09
C ILE A 221 17.95 4.05 11.56
N ILE A 222 16.72 4.28 11.09
CA ILE A 222 15.57 3.46 11.44
C ILE A 222 15.70 2.04 10.88
N ALA A 223 16.15 1.91 9.63
CA ALA A 223 16.37 0.61 9.01
C ALA A 223 17.43 -0.21 9.76
N ASP A 224 18.49 0.42 10.24
CA ASP A 224 19.51 -0.24 11.07
C ASP A 224 18.93 -0.66 12.44
N ARG A 225 18.29 0.27 13.15
CA ARG A 225 17.68 0.03 14.47
C ARG A 225 16.66 -1.10 14.44
N CYS A 226 15.84 -1.16 13.39
CA CYS A 226 14.81 -2.18 13.21
C CYS A 226 15.30 -3.41 12.44
N ARG A 227 16.59 -3.54 12.13
CA ARG A 227 17.18 -4.69 11.44
C ARG A 227 16.51 -4.99 10.09
N CYS A 228 16.14 -3.92 9.36
CA CYS A 228 15.52 -3.97 8.04
C CYS A 228 16.59 -4.03 6.95
N GLU A 229 17.29 -5.17 6.83
CA GLU A 229 18.50 -5.29 5.99
C GLU A 229 18.28 -4.92 4.52
N LYS A 230 17.13 -5.29 3.95
CA LYS A 230 16.81 -4.95 2.55
C LYS A 230 16.65 -3.45 2.35
N LEU A 231 15.90 -2.79 3.24
CA LEU A 231 15.72 -1.34 3.20
C LEU A 231 17.05 -0.62 3.42
N LYS A 232 17.85 -1.08 4.39
CA LYS A 232 19.21 -0.56 4.66
C LYS A 232 20.10 -0.61 3.42
N GLN A 233 20.12 -1.74 2.70
CA GLN A 233 20.90 -1.86 1.46
C GLN A 233 20.44 -0.90 0.36
N ILE A 234 19.13 -0.74 0.18
CA ILE A 234 18.57 0.20 -0.80
C ILE A 234 18.97 1.64 -0.45
N LEU A 235 18.87 2.02 0.83
CA LEU A 235 19.25 3.35 1.31
C LEU A 235 20.74 3.64 1.15
N LEU A 236 21.62 2.68 1.48
CA LEU A 236 23.05 2.81 1.27
C LEU A 236 23.40 3.01 -0.21
N ASN A 237 22.74 2.27 -1.11
CA ASN A 237 22.90 2.45 -2.55
C ASN A 237 22.42 3.83 -3.01
N PHE A 238 21.26 4.28 -2.54
CA PHE A 238 20.74 5.61 -2.84
C PHE A 238 21.70 6.72 -2.40
N ILE A 239 22.23 6.62 -1.18
CA ILE A 239 23.21 7.57 -0.62
C ILE A 239 24.52 7.55 -1.41
N ALA A 240 25.04 6.36 -1.77
CA ALA A 240 26.26 6.24 -2.56
C ALA A 240 26.13 6.88 -3.96
N MET A 241 24.94 6.86 -4.53
CA MET A 241 24.64 7.50 -5.83
C MET A 241 24.39 9.01 -5.72
N ASN A 242 24.15 9.55 -4.51
CA ASN A 242 23.85 10.95 -4.27
C ASN A 242 24.68 11.48 -3.07
N PRO A 243 26.02 11.52 -3.16
CA PRO A 243 26.88 11.83 -2.01
C PRO A 243 26.64 13.23 -1.41
N GLU A 244 26.06 14.16 -2.15
CA GLU A 244 25.65 15.48 -1.66
C GLU A 244 24.45 15.45 -0.69
N THR A 245 23.77 14.30 -0.52
CA THR A 245 22.61 14.16 0.37
C THR A 245 22.97 13.76 1.80
N ILE A 246 24.25 13.51 2.06
CA ILE A 246 24.73 13.11 3.39
C ILE A 246 24.90 14.35 4.24
N ASP A 247 23.98 14.56 5.16
CA ASP A 247 24.18 15.45 6.30
C ASP A 247 24.94 14.68 7.39
N TYR A 248 26.27 14.83 7.39
CA TYR A 248 27.17 14.14 8.30
C TYR A 248 26.97 14.53 9.78
N ASP A 249 26.40 15.70 10.05
CA ASP A 249 26.15 16.17 11.42
C ASP A 249 24.94 15.43 12.02
N ASN A 250 23.90 15.24 11.21
CA ASN A 250 22.68 14.51 11.59
C ASN A 250 22.92 12.99 11.81
N PHE A 251 23.94 12.41 11.16
CA PHE A 251 24.32 11.00 11.35
C PHE A 251 24.98 10.72 12.71
N LYS A 252 25.66 11.71 13.31
CA LYS A 252 26.36 11.58 14.59
C LYS A 252 25.45 11.80 15.80
N GLU A 253 24.47 12.68 15.70
CA GLU A 253 23.54 12.94 16.81
C GLU A 253 22.56 11.78 17.03
N ASN A 254 22.06 11.17 15.94
CA ASN A 254 21.06 10.11 16.03
C ASN A 254 21.61 8.70 16.33
N THR A 255 22.93 8.55 16.45
CA THR A 255 23.56 7.29 16.92
C THR A 255 23.78 7.26 18.44
N GLN A 256 23.39 8.32 19.16
CA GLN A 256 23.55 8.46 20.62
C GLN A 256 22.24 8.43 21.43
N LEU A 257 21.09 8.12 20.80
CA LEU A 257 19.77 7.94 21.45
C LEU A 257 19.27 6.50 21.33
#